data_AF-A0A415RSU1-F1
#
_entry.id   AF-A0A415RSU1-F1
#
_cell.length_a   1.000
_cell.length_b   1.000
_cell.length_c   1.000
_cell.angle_alpha   90.00
_cell.angle_beta   90.00
_cell.angle_gamma   90.00
#
_symmetry.space_group_name_H-M   'P 1'
#
loop_
_entity.id
_entity.type
_entity.pdbx_description
1 polymer ?
#
loop_
_entity_poly.entity_id
_entity_poly.type
_entity_poly.pdbx_seq_one_letter_code
_entity_poly.pdbx_strand_id
1 'polypeptide(L)'
;MKELSEVLQDWEAVIGLEIHTELTALDTKMFCNCKLSHDDEPNANVCPVCLGLPGALPVPNKRAIESIVKAGLATNCEIQRHSMFYRKHYFYPDMAKNFQTTQGPVAFAMYGHLDLDVTGRGAAERPDCAFGEAEAQSLASASANAEGLSTSMTSTMREGNQRAGHLASYDASNLQMPERREDGSYTVPIRILRIHMEEDAAKMVHVGGAEGRITAAAESLVDYNRCGTPLIELVTEPDLRTPEEARLFMEKLRRIFVTLGISDCSMEKGSMRCDGNVSLRRRGETKLGTKTELKNLNSFKSLHDGLAYEICRQAEVLEEGGIIYQETRHWEPSRKRTVVMRVKETADDYRLFPDPDLAPFDLDDEFIDRCRGEIPELPDAKRARFEADFGIKTADAEQIAGDPEFADFFEAAAAGMAGKEAQTVANLLVNEMIAYLKGAGVSLAESGIVPAQVAALAKLLATDAISSNQAHEVFEAMAQTGDDPNKIVDERGMRQVSDAGALQPIVDEVLANCADQAQQYRDGNQKVIGFLVGQCMKASHGKGNPKLFNELLRTSLS
;
A
#
# COMPACT_ATOMS: atom_id res chain seq x y z
N MET A 1 30.77 2.01 1.80
CA MET A 1 29.46 1.51 2.26
C MET A 1 29.19 0.13 1.67
N LYS A 2 28.97 -0.86 2.55
CA LYS A 2 28.56 -2.23 2.18
C LYS A 2 27.16 -2.23 1.54
N GLU A 3 26.85 -3.27 0.78
CA GLU A 3 25.50 -3.48 0.27
C GLU A 3 24.54 -3.88 1.40
N LEU A 4 23.25 -3.57 1.28
CA LEU A 4 22.25 -3.86 2.32
C LEU A 4 22.23 -5.34 2.72
N SER A 5 22.30 -6.23 1.74
CA SER A 5 22.31 -7.68 1.97
C SER A 5 23.51 -8.15 2.78
N GLU A 6 24.67 -7.50 2.65
CA GLU A 6 25.87 -7.80 3.44
C GLU A 6 25.73 -7.26 4.86
N VAL A 7 25.22 -6.03 5.01
CA VAL A 7 24.99 -5.39 6.31
C VAL A 7 24.03 -6.23 7.15
N LEU A 8 22.92 -6.68 6.56
CA LEU A 8 21.91 -7.44 7.28
C LEU A 8 22.38 -8.83 7.73
N GLN A 9 23.49 -9.38 7.21
CA GLN A 9 24.06 -10.63 7.72
C GLN A 9 24.63 -10.45 9.14
N ASP A 10 25.30 -9.32 9.39
CA ASP A 10 26.01 -9.05 10.64
C ASP A 10 25.18 -8.21 11.62
N TRP A 11 24.31 -7.35 11.07
CA TRP A 11 23.50 -6.39 11.80
C TRP A 11 22.02 -6.70 11.67
N GLU A 12 21.29 -6.42 12.74
CA GLU A 12 19.84 -6.43 12.75
C GLU A 12 19.35 -4.98 12.72
N ALA A 13 18.50 -4.66 11.73
CA ALA A 13 17.77 -3.41 11.70
C ALA A 13 16.47 -3.56 12.50
N VAL A 14 16.22 -2.61 13.40
CA VAL A 14 14.98 -2.51 14.17
C VAL A 14 14.26 -1.25 13.68
N ILE A 15 13.13 -1.46 12.99
CA ILE A 15 12.40 -0.41 12.27
C ILE A 15 11.00 -0.26 12.88
N GLY A 16 10.57 0.99 13.06
CA GLY A 16 9.19 1.35 13.41
C GLY A 16 8.70 2.48 12.51
N LEU A 17 7.39 2.52 12.25
CA LEU A 17 6.78 3.52 11.38
C LEU A 17 5.79 4.40 12.17
N GLU A 18 5.81 5.69 11.87
CA GLU A 18 4.80 6.67 12.29
C GLU A 18 4.09 7.17 11.03
N ILE A 19 2.80 6.83 10.91
CA ILE A 19 2.05 6.96 9.66
C ILE A 19 0.87 7.88 9.89
N HIS A 20 0.83 8.98 9.15
CA HIS A 20 -0.21 9.98 9.24
C HIS A 20 -1.12 9.86 8.02
N THR A 21 -2.43 9.71 8.24
CA THR A 21 -3.44 9.63 7.17
C THR A 21 -4.53 10.66 7.36
N GLU A 22 -4.64 11.60 6.42
CA GLU A 22 -5.74 12.56 6.37
C GLU A 22 -7.03 11.83 5.99
N LEU A 23 -8.12 12.11 6.71
CA LEU A 23 -9.43 11.52 6.41
C LEU A 23 -10.13 12.29 5.29
N THR A 24 -9.64 12.12 4.06
CA THR A 24 -10.05 12.93 2.90
C THR A 24 -11.48 12.69 2.42
N ALA A 25 -12.14 11.62 2.88
CA ALA A 25 -13.55 11.32 2.57
C ALA A 25 -14.58 12.15 3.40
N LEU A 26 -14.10 13.05 4.26
CA LEU A 26 -14.94 13.90 5.11
C LEU A 26 -15.23 15.26 4.48
N ASP A 27 -16.39 15.83 4.78
CA ASP A 27 -16.80 17.13 4.24
C ASP A 27 -16.31 18.32 5.09
N THR A 28 -16.08 18.09 6.38
CA THR A 28 -15.73 19.13 7.36
C THR A 28 -14.49 18.79 8.16
N LYS A 29 -13.85 19.82 8.70
CA LYS A 29 -12.68 19.72 9.59
C LYS A 29 -12.97 18.95 10.89
N MET A 30 -11.92 18.62 11.62
CA MET A 30 -11.97 17.75 12.80
C MET A 30 -12.75 18.37 13.95
N PHE A 31 -12.59 19.68 14.14
CA PHE A 31 -13.11 20.39 15.30
C PHE A 31 -14.02 21.59 14.95
N CYS A 32 -14.37 21.77 13.67
CA CYS A 32 -15.24 22.85 13.22
C CYS A 32 -15.96 22.51 11.88
N ASN A 33 -16.92 23.35 11.49
CA ASN A 33 -17.73 23.14 10.27
C ASN A 33 -17.11 23.73 8.99
N CYS A 34 -15.83 24.11 9.00
CA CYS A 34 -15.18 24.53 7.77
C CYS A 34 -15.10 23.38 6.78
N LYS A 35 -15.30 23.68 5.50
CA LYS A 35 -15.09 22.75 4.39
C LYS A 35 -13.68 22.17 4.45
N LEU A 36 -13.57 20.86 4.25
CA LEU A 36 -12.28 20.19 4.05
C LEU A 36 -11.89 20.32 2.56
N SER A 37 -10.89 21.14 2.25
CA SER A 37 -10.42 21.37 0.89
C SER A 37 -9.03 22.02 0.87
N HIS A 38 -8.17 21.56 -0.03
CA HIS A 38 -6.80 22.04 -0.20
C HIS A 38 -6.58 22.85 -1.50
N ASP A 39 -7.56 22.85 -2.40
CA ASP A 39 -7.45 23.44 -3.73
C ASP A 39 -8.12 24.83 -3.84
N ASP A 40 -8.81 25.26 -2.78
CA ASP A 40 -9.45 26.58 -2.73
C ASP A 40 -8.40 27.68 -2.43
N GLU A 41 -8.78 28.93 -2.68
CA GLU A 41 -7.94 30.11 -2.41
C GLU A 41 -7.37 30.12 -0.97
N PRO A 42 -6.11 30.56 -0.76
CA PRO A 42 -5.48 30.54 0.56
C PRO A 42 -6.33 31.21 1.64
N ASN A 43 -6.46 30.56 2.79
CA ASN A 43 -7.25 31.01 3.94
C ASN A 43 -8.76 31.25 3.65
N ALA A 44 -9.34 30.67 2.59
CA ALA A 44 -10.78 30.73 2.32
C ALA A 44 -11.61 29.81 3.23
N ASN A 45 -11.04 28.70 3.71
CA ASN A 45 -11.70 27.65 4.48
C ASN A 45 -11.32 27.70 5.97
N VAL A 46 -11.48 28.87 6.58
CA VAL A 46 -11.07 29.12 7.97
C VAL A 46 -12.21 29.67 8.81
N CYS A 47 -12.09 29.55 10.14
CA CYS A 47 -13.05 30.08 11.11
C CYS A 47 -12.36 30.36 12.44
N PRO A 48 -13.05 31.03 13.40
CA PRO A 48 -12.49 31.32 14.71
C PRO A 48 -11.90 30.10 15.45
N VAL A 49 -12.49 28.90 15.28
CA VAL A 49 -12.03 27.68 15.95
C VAL A 49 -10.69 27.20 15.41
N CYS A 50 -10.57 27.00 14.10
CA CYS A 50 -9.32 26.50 13.50
C CYS A 50 -8.20 27.55 13.50
N LEU A 51 -8.53 28.84 13.58
CA LEU A 51 -7.58 29.93 13.77
C LEU A 51 -7.22 30.18 15.24
N GLY A 52 -7.82 29.47 16.20
CA GLY A 52 -7.54 29.65 17.62
C GLY A 52 -7.90 31.04 18.16
N LEU A 53 -8.94 31.69 17.62
CA LEU A 53 -9.34 33.00 18.08
C LEU A 53 -9.91 32.96 19.51
N PRO A 54 -9.73 34.03 20.31
CA PRO A 54 -10.22 34.06 21.68
C PRO A 54 -11.71 33.74 21.80
N GLY A 55 -12.04 32.80 22.68
CA GLY A 55 -13.42 32.38 22.95
C GLY A 55 -14.00 31.34 21.98
N ALA A 56 -13.23 30.88 20.98
CA ALA A 56 -13.65 29.80 20.10
C ALA A 56 -13.42 28.42 20.77
N LEU A 57 -14.39 27.50 20.64
CA LEU A 57 -14.33 26.16 21.22
C LEU A 57 -14.42 25.07 20.14
N PRO A 58 -13.66 23.96 20.26
CA PRO A 58 -13.69 22.85 19.33
C PRO A 58 -14.97 22.00 19.46
N VAL A 59 -15.48 21.50 18.34
CA VAL A 59 -16.57 20.52 18.29
C VAL A 59 -16.15 19.31 17.44
N PRO A 60 -15.95 18.13 18.03
CA PRO A 60 -15.44 16.95 17.33
C PRO A 60 -16.34 16.44 16.21
N ASN A 61 -15.73 16.03 15.11
CA ASN A 61 -16.40 15.46 13.95
C ASN A 61 -16.77 13.99 14.18
N LYS A 62 -18.08 13.69 14.25
CA LYS A 62 -18.59 12.32 14.46
C LYS A 62 -18.10 11.34 13.38
N ARG A 63 -18.10 11.73 12.10
CA ARG A 63 -17.66 10.84 11.01
C ARG A 63 -16.16 10.54 11.09
N ALA A 64 -15.34 11.48 11.57
CA ALA A 64 -13.93 11.22 11.84
C ALA A 64 -13.75 10.14 12.91
N ILE A 65 -14.54 10.19 13.99
CA ILE A 65 -14.52 9.17 15.05
C ILE A 65 -14.97 7.80 14.52
N GLU A 66 -15.98 7.76 13.66
CA GLU A 66 -16.38 6.52 12.98
C GLU A 66 -15.24 5.96 12.12
N SER A 67 -14.54 6.80 11.36
CA SER A 67 -13.41 6.41 10.52
C SER A 67 -12.25 5.81 11.33
N ILE A 68 -11.86 6.40 12.46
CA ILE A 68 -10.77 5.85 13.28
C ILE A 68 -11.17 4.52 13.96
N VAL A 69 -12.43 4.37 14.37
CA VAL A 69 -12.92 3.09 14.92
C VAL A 69 -12.91 2.01 13.85
N LYS A 70 -13.36 2.32 12.61
CA LYS A 70 -13.25 1.40 11.47
C LYS A 70 -11.80 1.04 11.15
N ALA A 71 -10.91 2.03 11.14
CA ALA A 71 -9.48 1.82 10.93
C ALA A 71 -8.88 0.89 12.00
N GLY A 72 -9.22 1.11 13.28
CA GLY A 72 -8.81 0.25 14.39
C GLY A 72 -9.31 -1.18 14.22
N LEU A 73 -10.61 -1.37 13.95
CA LEU A 73 -11.20 -2.69 13.75
C LEU A 73 -10.60 -3.44 12.55
N ALA A 74 -10.39 -2.74 11.43
CA ALA A 74 -9.82 -3.31 10.21
C ALA A 74 -8.33 -3.66 10.32
N THR A 75 -7.65 -3.13 11.34
CA THR A 75 -6.25 -3.42 11.67
C THR A 75 -6.12 -4.25 12.94
N ASN A 76 -7.21 -4.93 13.32
CA ASN A 76 -7.28 -5.84 14.48
C ASN A 76 -6.90 -5.19 15.82
N CYS A 77 -7.06 -3.86 15.95
CA CYS A 77 -6.83 -3.15 17.20
C CYS A 77 -7.96 -3.37 18.20
N GLU A 78 -7.62 -3.28 19.48
CA GLU A 78 -8.58 -3.12 20.57
C GLU A 78 -9.13 -1.69 20.59
N ILE A 79 -10.44 -1.54 20.41
CA ILE A 79 -11.13 -0.25 20.49
C ILE A 79 -11.33 0.14 21.95
N GLN A 80 -10.77 1.28 22.33
CA GLN A 80 -10.81 1.78 23.69
C GLN A 80 -12.13 2.51 23.95
N ARG A 81 -12.95 1.95 24.84
CA ARG A 81 -14.24 2.52 25.24
C ARG A 81 -14.14 3.91 25.85
N HIS A 82 -13.04 4.18 26.57
CA HIS A 82 -12.80 5.46 27.21
C HIS A 82 -11.50 6.05 26.69
N SER A 83 -11.59 7.22 26.07
CA SER A 83 -10.45 7.95 25.51
C SER A 83 -10.71 9.45 25.55
N MET A 84 -9.66 10.27 25.45
CA MET A 84 -9.83 11.73 25.50
C MET A 84 -8.79 12.45 24.65
N PHE A 85 -9.09 13.70 24.30
CA PHE A 85 -8.17 14.57 23.60
C PHE A 85 -7.24 15.31 24.57
N TYR A 86 -6.06 15.65 24.06
CA TYR A 86 -4.95 16.27 24.75
C TYR A 86 -4.40 17.41 23.90
N ARG A 87 -3.74 18.36 24.55
CA ARG A 87 -3.02 19.45 23.88
C ARG A 87 -1.54 19.15 23.85
N LYS A 88 -0.98 19.01 22.65
CA LYS A 88 0.46 18.91 22.38
C LYS A 88 0.99 20.31 22.06
N HIS A 89 1.67 20.93 23.02
CA HIS A 89 2.11 22.33 22.90
C HIS A 89 3.40 22.45 22.11
N TYR A 90 3.37 23.24 21.04
CA TYR A 90 4.56 23.69 20.35
C TYR A 90 4.25 25.00 19.63
N PHE A 91 5.26 25.86 19.53
CA PHE A 91 5.13 27.15 18.87
C PHE A 91 5.71 27.04 17.47
N TYR A 92 4.84 27.10 16.46
CA TYR A 92 5.26 27.16 15.08
C TYR A 92 4.21 27.92 14.26
N PRO A 93 4.60 28.70 13.22
CA PRO A 93 3.65 29.57 12.51
C PRO A 93 2.51 28.84 11.81
N ASP A 94 2.61 27.53 11.58
CA ASP A 94 1.55 26.72 10.99
C ASP A 94 0.49 26.24 12.00
N MET A 95 0.73 26.43 13.30
CA MET A 95 -0.16 25.99 14.37
C MET A 95 -0.72 27.20 15.11
N ALA A 96 -1.83 27.77 14.61
CA ALA A 96 -2.41 29.01 15.11
C ALA A 96 -2.71 29.00 16.62
N LYS A 97 -3.08 27.83 17.15
CA LYS A 97 -3.43 27.63 18.57
C LYS A 97 -2.21 27.55 19.49
N ASN A 98 -1.00 27.40 18.94
CA ASN A 98 0.24 27.04 19.66
C ASN A 98 0.17 25.69 20.42
N PHE A 99 -0.84 24.88 20.09
CA PHE A 99 -0.95 23.49 20.47
C PHE A 99 -1.74 22.76 19.38
N GLN A 100 -1.39 21.50 19.16
CA GLN A 100 -2.15 20.57 18.35
C GLN A 100 -3.03 19.73 19.27
N THR A 101 -4.29 19.59 18.90
CA THR A 101 -5.23 18.67 19.57
C THR A 101 -4.94 17.25 19.07
N THR A 102 -4.59 16.35 19.99
CA THR A 102 -4.21 14.94 19.73
C THR A 102 -4.78 14.04 20.83
N GLN A 103 -4.38 12.76 20.93
CA GLN A 103 -4.76 11.88 22.04
C GLN A 103 -3.55 11.50 22.90
N GLY A 104 -3.79 11.35 24.20
CA GLY A 104 -2.77 11.08 25.20
C GLY A 104 -2.36 9.59 25.27
N PRO A 105 -2.15 9.03 26.48
CA PRO A 105 -1.68 7.64 26.65
C PRO A 105 -2.64 6.57 26.07
N VAL A 106 -3.95 6.81 26.13
CA VAL A 106 -4.99 5.89 25.65
C VAL A 106 -5.64 6.48 24.40
N ALA A 107 -5.24 5.98 23.23
CA ALA A 107 -5.86 6.34 21.95
C ALA A 107 -7.20 5.61 21.73
N PHE A 108 -7.92 5.96 20.67
CA PHE A 108 -9.17 5.26 20.32
C PHE A 108 -8.95 3.80 19.93
N ALA A 109 -7.83 3.49 19.28
CA ALA A 109 -7.47 2.13 18.93
C ALA A 109 -6.05 1.83 19.42
N MET A 110 -5.88 0.72 20.12
CA MET A 110 -4.62 0.28 20.69
C MET A 110 -4.34 -1.16 20.26
N TYR A 111 -3.08 -1.55 20.17
CA TYR A 111 -2.68 -2.95 20.18
C TYR A 111 -3.27 -3.82 19.05
N GLY A 112 -3.09 -3.37 17.80
CA GLY A 112 -3.47 -4.11 16.61
C GLY A 112 -2.34 -4.91 15.99
N HIS A 113 -2.62 -5.50 14.83
CA HIS A 113 -1.62 -6.14 13.99
C HIS A 113 -2.11 -6.30 12.55
N LEU A 114 -1.15 -6.39 11.62
CA LEU A 114 -1.38 -6.82 10.24
C LEU A 114 -0.39 -7.93 9.89
N ASP A 115 -0.91 -9.02 9.34
CA ASP A 115 -0.08 -10.10 8.80
C ASP A 115 0.49 -9.69 7.44
N LEU A 116 1.79 -9.76 7.29
CA LEU A 116 2.50 -9.32 6.10
C LEU A 116 3.04 -10.51 5.32
N ASP A 117 2.50 -10.76 4.14
CA ASP A 117 3.05 -11.74 3.19
C ASP A 117 4.24 -11.11 2.45
N VAL A 118 5.43 -11.68 2.61
CA VAL A 118 6.65 -11.24 1.94
C VAL A 118 7.10 -12.33 0.97
N THR A 119 7.22 -11.98 -0.32
CA THR A 119 7.49 -12.94 -1.40
C THR A 119 8.58 -12.46 -2.36
N GLY A 120 9.08 -13.37 -3.21
CA GLY A 120 9.97 -13.03 -4.31
C GLY A 120 11.26 -12.33 -3.88
N ARG A 121 11.60 -11.23 -4.58
CA ARG A 121 12.83 -10.46 -4.29
C ARG A 121 12.79 -9.81 -2.91
N GLY A 122 11.61 -9.42 -2.45
CA GLY A 122 11.45 -8.80 -1.14
C GLY A 122 11.81 -9.75 0.00
N ALA A 123 11.43 -11.03 -0.14
CA ALA A 123 11.76 -12.05 0.84
C ALA A 123 13.25 -12.39 0.93
N ALA A 124 14.03 -12.05 -0.11
CA ALA A 124 15.47 -12.24 -0.14
C ALA A 124 16.24 -11.16 0.64
N GLU A 125 15.60 -10.03 0.98
CA GLU A 125 16.22 -8.96 1.78
C GLU A 125 16.42 -9.38 3.24
N ARG A 126 15.53 -10.25 3.75
CA ARG A 126 15.68 -10.85 5.07
C ARG A 126 16.63 -12.05 4.98
N PRO A 127 17.79 -12.02 5.65
CA PRO A 127 18.78 -13.08 5.51
C PRO A 127 18.35 -14.35 6.26
N ASP A 128 18.87 -15.51 5.85
CA ASP A 128 18.52 -16.80 6.43
C ASP A 128 18.84 -16.89 7.95
N CYS A 129 19.82 -16.12 8.42
CA CYS A 129 20.16 -16.02 9.84
C CYS A 129 19.14 -15.21 10.69
N ALA A 130 18.14 -14.59 10.06
CA ALA A 130 17.10 -13.77 10.71
C ALA A 130 15.77 -14.52 10.95
N PHE A 131 15.86 -15.84 11.10
CA PHE A 131 14.74 -16.75 11.39
C PHE A 131 15.10 -17.67 12.57
N GLY A 132 14.08 -18.20 13.26
CA GLY A 132 14.24 -19.12 14.40
C GLY A 132 14.28 -18.43 15.77
N GLU A 133 14.74 -19.17 16.81
CA GLU A 133 14.63 -18.74 18.22
C GLU A 133 15.33 -17.41 18.55
N ALA A 134 16.47 -17.13 17.92
CA ALA A 134 17.22 -15.89 18.14
C ALA A 134 16.41 -14.66 17.72
N GLU A 135 15.62 -14.77 16.66
CA GLU A 135 14.73 -13.71 16.19
C GLU A 135 13.56 -13.48 17.17
N ALA A 136 13.02 -14.56 17.74
CA ALA A 136 11.96 -14.46 18.75
C ALA A 136 12.42 -13.66 19.98
N GLN A 137 13.63 -13.95 20.47
CA GLN A 137 14.24 -13.19 21.57
C GLN A 137 14.50 -11.73 21.18
N SER A 138 14.92 -11.50 19.93
CA SER A 138 15.10 -10.17 19.37
C SER A 138 13.80 -9.36 19.37
N LEU A 139 12.70 -9.90 18.83
CA LEU A 139 11.39 -9.24 18.72
C LEU A 139 10.83 -8.90 20.09
N ALA A 140 10.86 -9.87 21.02
CA ALA A 140 10.45 -9.66 22.40
C ALA A 140 11.26 -8.54 23.07
N SER A 141 12.58 -8.52 22.87
CA SER A 141 13.45 -7.48 23.44
C SER A 141 13.23 -6.10 22.83
N ALA A 142 12.93 -6.03 21.52
CA ALA A 142 12.73 -4.76 20.84
C ALA A 142 11.49 -4.03 21.38
N SER A 143 10.37 -4.75 21.53
CA SER A 143 9.16 -4.17 22.13
C SER A 143 9.32 -3.81 23.59
N ALA A 144 9.95 -4.67 24.39
CA ALA A 144 10.13 -4.40 25.82
C ALA A 144 10.96 -3.12 26.08
N ASN A 145 11.87 -2.78 25.16
CA ASN A 145 12.78 -1.65 25.29
C ASN A 145 12.39 -0.45 24.41
N ALA A 146 11.25 -0.51 23.71
CA ALA A 146 10.79 0.56 22.84
C ALA A 146 10.33 1.78 23.66
N GLU A 147 11.13 2.85 23.66
CA GLU A 147 10.74 4.13 24.25
C GLU A 147 10.17 5.07 23.16
N GLY A 148 8.85 5.28 23.22
CA GLY A 148 8.10 6.22 22.39
C GLY A 148 7.38 7.29 23.22
N LEU A 149 6.76 8.26 22.53
CA LEU A 149 5.98 9.32 23.17
C LEU A 149 4.86 8.72 24.06
N SER A 150 4.20 7.66 23.60
CA SER A 150 3.21 6.91 24.39
C SER A 150 3.77 6.29 25.68
N THR A 151 4.98 5.72 25.64
CA THR A 151 5.64 5.11 26.81
C THR A 151 5.97 6.19 27.85
N SER A 152 6.51 7.32 27.39
CA SER A 152 6.78 8.50 28.21
C SER A 152 5.49 9.06 28.86
N MET A 153 4.42 9.22 28.07
CA MET A 153 3.10 9.64 28.56
C MET A 153 2.54 8.67 29.61
N THR A 154 2.66 7.36 29.39
CA THR A 154 2.12 6.33 30.29
C THR A 154 2.81 6.36 31.66
N SER A 155 4.12 6.55 31.69
CA SER A 155 4.91 6.58 32.92
C SER A 155 4.67 7.82 33.80
N THR A 156 4.30 8.94 33.18
CA THR A 156 4.20 10.26 33.84
C THR A 156 2.77 10.67 34.17
N MET A 157 1.76 10.09 33.51
CA MET A 157 0.36 10.49 33.65
C MET A 157 -0.47 9.50 34.49
N ARG A 158 -1.38 10.04 35.32
CA ARG A 158 -2.23 9.25 36.23
C ARG A 158 -3.08 8.21 35.51
N GLU A 159 -3.63 8.55 34.34
CA GLU A 159 -4.45 7.65 33.51
C GLU A 159 -3.61 6.52 32.90
N GLY A 160 -2.39 6.84 32.46
CA GLY A 160 -1.39 5.87 32.05
C GLY A 160 -1.05 4.90 33.19
N ASN A 161 -0.82 5.42 34.40
CA ASN A 161 -0.50 4.61 35.58
C ASN A 161 -1.67 3.76 36.12
N GLN A 162 -2.92 4.24 36.03
CA GLN A 162 -4.10 3.46 36.45
C GLN A 162 -4.39 2.28 35.54
N ARG A 163 -4.10 2.43 34.24
CA ARG A 163 -4.17 1.31 33.29
C ARG A 163 -2.85 0.58 33.12
N ALA A 164 -1.72 1.08 33.62
CA ALA A 164 -0.42 0.39 33.55
C ALA A 164 -0.50 -1.04 34.13
N GLY A 165 -1.36 -1.31 35.12
CA GLY A 165 -1.61 -2.67 35.63
C GLY A 165 -2.33 -3.61 34.65
N HIS A 166 -3.01 -3.09 33.62
CA HIS A 166 -3.62 -3.83 32.52
C HIS A 166 -2.84 -3.69 31.18
N LEU A 167 -2.05 -2.62 31.01
CA LEU A 167 -1.20 -2.32 29.86
C LEU A 167 0.19 -2.96 29.96
N ALA A 168 0.62 -3.37 31.17
CA ALA A 168 1.91 -4.02 31.43
C ALA A 168 1.88 -5.53 31.13
N SER A 169 1.52 -5.88 29.91
CA SER A 169 2.01 -7.04 29.16
C SER A 169 1.16 -7.13 27.90
N TYR A 170 1.51 -6.38 26.85
CA TYR A 170 1.14 -6.89 25.54
C TYR A 170 1.91 -8.21 25.38
N ASP A 171 1.17 -9.31 25.43
CA ASP A 171 1.70 -10.64 25.58
C ASP A 171 2.47 -11.07 24.32
N ALA A 172 3.77 -10.79 24.33
CA ALA A 172 4.70 -11.21 23.30
C ALA A 172 4.83 -12.75 23.22
N SER A 173 4.25 -13.52 24.17
CA SER A 173 4.32 -14.98 24.15
C SER A 173 3.54 -15.62 23.00
N ASN A 174 2.62 -14.88 22.36
CA ASN A 174 1.85 -15.32 21.21
C ASN A 174 2.30 -14.72 19.87
N LEU A 175 3.46 -14.04 19.82
CA LEU A 175 4.04 -13.60 18.55
C LEU A 175 4.31 -14.83 17.68
N GLN A 176 3.51 -15.01 16.62
CA GLN A 176 3.82 -16.01 15.61
C GLN A 176 5.14 -15.61 14.94
N MET A 177 6.12 -16.51 15.03
CA MET A 177 7.40 -16.30 14.40
C MET A 177 7.27 -16.49 12.89
N PRO A 178 7.90 -15.63 12.08
CA PRO A 178 7.91 -15.85 10.65
C PRO A 178 8.65 -17.17 10.36
N GLU A 179 7.95 -18.08 9.71
CA GLU A 179 8.54 -19.31 9.16
C GLU A 179 8.72 -19.15 7.66
N ARG A 180 9.92 -19.52 7.18
CA ARG A 180 10.23 -19.45 5.76
C ARG A 180 9.73 -20.69 5.05
N ARG A 181 8.96 -20.48 3.97
CA ARG A 181 8.47 -21.52 3.08
C ARG A 181 9.56 -21.97 2.09
N GLU A 182 9.33 -23.09 1.41
CA GLU A 182 10.31 -23.67 0.45
C GLU A 182 10.68 -22.71 -0.70
N ASP A 183 9.76 -21.84 -1.11
CA ASP A 183 9.97 -20.83 -2.14
C ASP A 183 10.67 -19.56 -1.62
N GLY A 184 11.06 -19.54 -0.34
CA GLY A 184 11.70 -18.42 0.34
C GLY A 184 10.74 -17.37 0.88
N SER A 185 9.43 -17.47 0.58
CA SER A 185 8.43 -16.55 1.12
C SER A 185 8.16 -16.79 2.61
N TYR A 186 7.60 -15.80 3.29
CA TYR A 186 7.20 -15.90 4.69
C TYR A 186 6.06 -14.94 5.00
N THR A 187 5.36 -15.19 6.09
CA THR A 187 4.36 -14.27 6.65
C THR A 187 4.85 -13.80 8.01
N VAL A 188 4.75 -12.50 8.29
CA VAL A 188 5.16 -11.91 9.58
C VAL A 188 4.06 -11.00 10.14
N PRO A 189 3.62 -11.18 11.40
CA PRO A 189 2.69 -10.26 12.03
C PRO A 189 3.43 -8.98 12.43
N ILE A 190 3.01 -7.83 11.89
CA ILE A 190 3.52 -6.51 12.29
C ILE A 190 2.53 -5.87 13.24
N ARG A 191 2.93 -5.65 14.48
CA ARG A 191 2.04 -5.08 15.50
C ARG A 191 1.92 -3.58 15.37
N ILE A 192 0.74 -3.11 15.75
CA ILE A 192 0.36 -1.71 15.80
C ILE A 192 0.19 -1.33 17.26
N LEU A 193 1.00 -0.38 17.73
CA LEU A 193 0.92 0.11 19.11
C LEU A 193 -0.39 0.88 19.32
N ARG A 194 -0.71 1.79 18.40
CA ARG A 194 -1.89 2.67 18.48
C ARG A 194 -2.29 3.25 17.14
N ILE A 195 -3.56 3.61 17.01
CA ILE A 195 -4.07 4.57 16.03
C ILE A 195 -4.80 5.64 16.81
N HIS A 196 -4.37 6.88 16.64
CA HIS A 196 -4.94 8.00 17.36
C HIS A 196 -5.32 9.15 16.44
N MET A 197 -6.21 10.00 16.94
CA MET A 197 -6.71 11.15 16.19
C MET A 197 -5.93 12.41 16.56
N GLU A 198 -5.66 13.22 15.56
CA GLU A 198 -5.13 14.56 15.68
C GLU A 198 -5.74 15.50 14.63
N GLU A 199 -5.39 16.77 14.74
CA GLU A 199 -5.62 17.74 13.68
C GLU A 199 -4.33 18.07 12.94
N ASP A 200 -4.43 18.28 11.63
CA ASP A 200 -3.28 18.73 10.86
C ASP A 200 -2.98 20.23 11.06
N ALA A 201 -1.73 20.59 10.82
CA ALA A 201 -1.25 21.96 10.82
C ALA A 201 -1.52 22.67 9.48
N ALA A 202 -1.33 23.98 9.46
CA ALA A 202 -1.39 24.79 8.25
C ALA A 202 -0.25 24.43 7.26
N LYS A 203 -0.38 24.89 6.02
CA LYS A 203 0.70 24.81 5.02
C LYS A 203 1.56 26.06 5.08
N MET A 204 2.87 25.89 4.98
CA MET A 204 3.80 27.01 4.80
C MET A 204 4.49 26.95 3.45
N VAL A 205 4.67 28.13 2.84
CA VAL A 205 5.43 28.32 1.60
C VAL A 205 6.52 29.34 1.86
N HIS A 206 7.77 28.96 1.59
CA HIS A 206 8.92 29.82 1.80
C HIS A 206 9.31 30.54 0.50
N VAL A 207 9.36 31.86 0.53
CA VAL A 207 9.56 32.72 -0.65
C VAL A 207 10.97 33.33 -0.63
N GLY A 208 11.60 33.40 -1.80
CA GLY A 208 12.90 34.06 -1.97
C GLY A 208 14.13 33.19 -1.67
N GLY A 209 13.95 31.92 -1.31
CA GLY A 209 15.02 30.94 -1.08
C GLY A 209 15.20 29.94 -2.23
N ALA A 210 16.28 29.17 -2.18
CA ALA A 210 16.48 28.03 -3.09
C ALA A 210 15.54 26.87 -2.69
N GLU A 211 14.89 26.26 -3.69
CA GLU A 211 14.06 25.05 -3.54
C GLU A 211 12.87 25.17 -2.57
N GLY A 212 12.37 26.39 -2.28
CA GLY A 212 11.19 26.56 -1.41
C GLY A 212 11.41 26.12 0.04
N ARG A 213 12.66 26.05 0.50
CA ARG A 213 13.01 25.70 1.88
C ARG A 213 13.09 26.95 2.76
N ILE A 214 12.91 26.77 4.08
CA ILE A 214 13.05 27.85 5.06
C ILE A 214 14.46 28.46 5.07
N THR A 215 15.47 27.64 4.77
CA THR A 215 16.86 28.08 4.70
C THR A 215 17.05 29.02 3.51
N ALA A 216 17.46 30.26 3.80
CA ALA A 216 17.62 31.36 2.84
C ALA A 216 16.31 31.96 2.28
N ALA A 217 15.14 31.64 2.86
CA ALA A 217 13.91 32.33 2.52
C ALA A 217 13.92 33.77 3.06
N ALA A 218 13.38 34.72 2.28
CA ALA A 218 13.18 36.10 2.71
C ALA A 218 11.95 36.22 3.62
N GLU A 219 10.91 35.44 3.33
CA GLU A 219 9.66 35.40 4.08
C GLU A 219 8.98 34.03 3.96
N SER A 220 7.99 33.78 4.81
CA SER A 220 7.16 32.59 4.77
C SER A 220 5.69 32.98 4.77
N LEU A 221 4.93 32.40 3.85
CA LEU A 221 3.49 32.56 3.73
C LEU A 221 2.81 31.38 4.40
N VAL A 222 1.72 31.63 5.14
CA VAL A 222 0.97 30.60 5.86
C VAL A 222 -0.45 30.52 5.31
N ASP A 223 -0.88 29.30 4.98
CA ASP A 223 -2.23 28.98 4.54
C ASP A 223 -2.92 27.99 5.51
N TYR A 224 -3.90 28.50 6.25
CA TYR A 224 -4.66 27.79 7.27
C TYR A 224 -5.84 26.98 6.71
N ASN A 225 -6.00 26.87 5.39
CA ASN A 225 -7.01 25.99 4.79
C ASN A 225 -6.88 24.54 5.31
N ARG A 226 -5.65 24.05 5.45
CA ARG A 226 -5.37 22.70 5.98
C ARG A 226 -5.48 22.58 7.49
N CYS A 227 -5.29 23.68 8.23
CA CYS A 227 -5.29 23.67 9.70
C CYS A 227 -6.63 23.17 10.25
N GLY A 228 -6.60 22.14 11.11
CA GLY A 228 -7.81 21.50 11.64
C GLY A 228 -8.31 20.31 10.83
N THR A 229 -7.60 19.90 9.77
CA THR A 229 -7.95 18.70 8.97
C THR A 229 -7.92 17.45 9.85
N PRO A 230 -8.94 16.55 9.77
CA PRO A 230 -8.93 15.30 10.51
C PRO A 230 -7.80 14.39 10.06
N LEU A 231 -6.98 13.96 11.01
CA LEU A 231 -5.77 13.19 10.77
C LEU A 231 -5.74 12.02 11.77
N ILE A 232 -5.41 10.83 11.28
CA ILE A 232 -5.10 9.70 12.15
C ILE A 232 -3.61 9.40 12.07
N GLU A 233 -2.98 9.17 13.22
CA GLU A 233 -1.59 8.73 13.33
C GLU A 233 -1.56 7.28 13.85
N LEU A 234 -1.10 6.38 12.99
CA LEU A 234 -0.80 4.99 13.31
C LEU A 234 0.68 4.86 13.66
N VAL A 235 0.97 4.23 14.78
CA VAL A 235 2.33 3.93 15.22
C VAL A 235 2.49 2.42 15.33
N THR A 236 3.50 1.88 14.65
CA THR A 236 3.82 0.45 14.76
C THR A 236 4.67 0.16 15.99
N GLU A 237 4.62 -1.07 16.48
CA GLU A 237 5.72 -1.61 17.26
C GLU A 237 6.98 -1.72 16.36
N PRO A 238 8.20 -1.77 16.95
CA PRO A 238 9.43 -1.87 16.17
C PRO A 238 9.69 -3.32 15.70
N ASP A 239 8.72 -3.90 14.99
CA ASP A 239 8.73 -5.29 14.52
C ASP A 239 9.38 -5.48 13.15
N LEU A 240 9.42 -4.41 12.36
CA LEU A 240 9.95 -4.44 11.00
C LEU A 240 11.47 -4.64 11.03
N ARG A 241 11.99 -5.49 10.15
CA ARG A 241 13.41 -5.86 10.06
C ARG A 241 14.06 -5.52 8.74
N THR A 242 13.27 -5.26 7.70
CA THR A 242 13.77 -4.90 6.38
C THR A 242 13.04 -3.66 5.83
N PRO A 243 13.73 -2.80 5.06
CA PRO A 243 13.08 -1.77 4.25
C PRO A 243 11.90 -2.29 3.39
N GLU A 244 12.01 -3.49 2.85
CA GLU A 244 10.91 -4.10 2.09
C GLU A 244 9.68 -4.41 2.95
N GLU A 245 9.86 -4.96 4.16
CA GLU A 245 8.74 -5.19 5.08
C GLU A 245 8.02 -3.86 5.39
N ALA A 246 8.78 -2.78 5.59
CA ALA A 246 8.21 -1.45 5.82
C ALA A 246 7.40 -0.94 4.61
N ARG A 247 7.90 -1.17 3.39
CA ARG A 247 7.21 -0.82 2.14
C ARG A 247 5.89 -1.59 2.00
N LEU A 248 5.93 -2.91 2.16
CA LEU A 248 4.77 -3.78 2.02
C LEU A 248 3.72 -3.50 3.11
N PHE A 249 4.14 -3.20 4.34
CA PHE A 249 3.23 -2.81 5.42
C PHE A 249 2.45 -1.54 5.05
N MET A 250 3.16 -0.51 4.56
CA MET A 250 2.56 0.74 4.11
C MET A 250 1.59 0.54 2.94
N GLU A 251 1.92 -0.32 1.97
CA GLU A 251 1.03 -0.67 0.87
C GLU A 251 -0.21 -1.43 1.33
N LYS A 252 -0.06 -2.39 2.25
CA LYS A 252 -1.18 -3.11 2.85
C LYS A 252 -2.11 -2.18 3.62
N LEU A 253 -1.56 -1.31 4.46
CA LEU A 253 -2.32 -0.31 5.21
C LEU A 253 -3.10 0.63 4.27
N ARG A 254 -2.43 1.13 3.21
CA ARG A 254 -3.08 1.94 2.18
C ARG A 254 -4.29 1.22 1.57
N ARG A 255 -4.12 -0.04 1.13
CA ARG A 255 -5.22 -0.84 0.56
C ARG A 255 -6.40 -0.92 1.51
N ILE A 256 -6.16 -1.22 2.79
CA ILE A 256 -7.19 -1.29 3.81
C ILE A 256 -7.93 0.05 3.95
N PHE A 257 -7.22 1.18 4.07
CA PHE A 257 -7.85 2.49 4.30
C PHE A 257 -8.61 3.01 3.07
N VAL A 258 -8.13 2.72 1.86
CA VAL A 258 -8.86 3.00 0.62
C VAL A 258 -10.12 2.13 0.56
N THR A 259 -10.04 0.84 0.89
CA THR A 259 -11.21 -0.06 0.97
C THR A 259 -12.24 0.39 2.01
N LEU A 260 -11.81 0.91 3.15
CA LEU A 260 -12.71 1.51 4.14
C LEU A 260 -13.40 2.79 3.64
N GLY A 261 -12.89 3.41 2.56
CA GLY A 261 -13.41 4.67 2.03
C GLY A 261 -13.19 5.85 2.97
N ILE A 262 -12.12 5.82 3.79
CA ILE A 262 -11.83 6.89 4.76
C ILE A 262 -10.82 7.93 4.23
N SER A 263 -9.98 7.54 3.26
CA SER A 263 -8.94 8.39 2.67
C SER A 263 -8.52 7.87 1.29
N ASP A 264 -8.10 8.77 0.40
CA ASP A 264 -7.45 8.43 -0.88
C ASP A 264 -6.00 7.93 -0.71
N CYS A 265 -5.44 8.10 0.49
CA CYS A 265 -4.13 7.59 0.92
C CYS A 265 -3.01 7.88 -0.09
N SER A 266 -2.98 9.10 -0.62
CA SER A 266 -2.00 9.51 -1.61
C SER A 266 -0.77 10.10 -0.96
N MET A 267 0.37 9.43 -1.12
CA MET A 267 1.66 9.98 -0.69
C MET A 267 2.09 11.17 -1.52
N GLU A 268 1.69 11.21 -2.80
CA GLU A 268 2.00 12.32 -3.71
C GLU A 268 1.23 13.58 -3.35
N LYS A 269 -0.06 13.46 -3.01
CA LYS A 269 -0.88 14.58 -2.55
C LYS A 269 -0.65 14.92 -1.07
N GLY A 270 0.08 14.07 -0.33
CA GLY A 270 0.39 14.25 1.08
C GLY A 270 -0.72 13.81 2.06
N SER A 271 -1.81 13.21 1.57
CA SER A 271 -2.88 12.67 2.41
C SER A 271 -2.48 11.39 3.16
N MET A 272 -1.38 10.74 2.75
CA MET A 272 -0.68 9.73 3.54
C MET A 272 0.80 10.07 3.66
N ARG A 273 1.32 10.15 4.88
CA ARG A 273 2.73 10.46 5.17
C ARG A 273 3.29 9.41 6.10
N CYS A 274 4.60 9.15 6.01
CA CYS A 274 5.28 8.20 6.87
C CYS A 274 6.64 8.76 7.29
N ASP A 275 6.94 8.62 8.57
CA ASP A 275 8.27 8.79 9.13
C ASP A 275 8.82 7.41 9.51
N GLY A 276 10.08 7.14 9.13
CA GLY A 276 10.74 5.86 9.36
C GLY A 276 11.74 5.94 10.50
N ASN A 277 11.48 5.26 11.60
CA ASN A 277 12.41 5.15 12.71
C ASN A 277 13.30 3.91 12.52
N VAL A 278 14.63 4.06 12.59
CA VAL A 278 15.56 2.93 12.46
C VAL A 278 16.72 3.02 13.45
N SER A 279 17.08 1.86 14.00
CA SER A 279 18.31 1.65 14.77
C SER A 279 18.94 0.32 14.38
N LEU A 280 20.27 0.21 14.53
CA LEU A 280 20.99 -1.04 14.34
C LEU A 280 21.53 -1.60 15.65
N ARG A 281 21.56 -2.93 15.71
CA ARG A 281 22.28 -3.69 16.74
C ARG A 281 22.97 -4.90 16.10
N ARG A 282 24.00 -5.44 16.76
CA ARG A 282 24.62 -6.70 16.30
C ARG A 282 23.61 -7.84 16.47
N ARG A 283 23.59 -8.79 15.52
CA ARG A 283 22.73 -9.96 15.66
C ARG A 283 23.06 -10.74 16.94
N GLY A 284 22.02 -11.15 17.65
CA GLY A 284 22.13 -11.83 18.94
C GLY A 284 22.20 -10.89 20.15
N GLU A 285 22.33 -9.58 19.96
CA GLU A 285 22.18 -8.60 21.03
C GLU A 285 20.71 -8.21 21.24
N THR A 286 20.33 -7.94 22.49
CA THR A 286 18.95 -7.54 22.85
C THR A 286 18.82 -6.04 23.11
N LYS A 287 19.93 -5.34 23.33
CA LYS A 287 19.94 -3.89 23.56
C LYS A 287 19.67 -3.15 22.24
N LEU A 288 18.73 -2.20 22.26
CA LEU A 288 18.47 -1.34 21.11
C LEU A 288 19.64 -0.38 20.86
N GLY A 289 19.92 -0.12 19.58
CA GLY A 289 20.86 0.91 19.16
C GLY A 289 20.28 2.32 19.25
N THR A 290 21.09 3.34 18.97
CA THR A 290 20.60 4.71 18.90
C THR A 290 19.68 4.88 17.69
N LYS A 291 18.48 5.41 17.93
CA LYS A 291 17.45 5.62 16.90
C LYS A 291 17.72 6.88 16.08
N THR A 292 17.60 6.75 14.76
CA THR A 292 17.45 7.90 13.84
C THR A 292 16.04 7.92 13.26
N GLU A 293 15.47 9.11 13.13
CA GLU A 293 14.13 9.34 12.58
C GLU A 293 14.27 9.91 11.16
N LEU A 294 13.79 9.18 10.15
CA LEU A 294 13.86 9.56 8.75
C LEU A 294 12.54 10.20 8.30
N LYS A 295 12.61 11.44 7.83
CA LYS A 295 11.49 12.22 7.28
C LYS A 295 11.61 12.45 5.77
N ASN A 296 10.54 12.98 5.18
CA ASN A 296 10.41 13.30 3.75
C ASN A 296 10.45 12.07 2.83
N LEU A 297 9.61 11.11 3.16
CA LEU A 297 9.43 9.87 2.42
C LEU A 297 8.15 9.97 1.58
N ASN A 298 8.26 10.60 0.41
CA ASN A 298 7.08 10.95 -0.42
C ASN A 298 6.56 9.82 -1.32
N SER A 299 7.13 8.62 -1.22
CA SER A 299 6.66 7.43 -1.95
C SER A 299 7.09 6.16 -1.24
N PHE A 300 6.40 5.04 -1.51
CA PHE A 300 6.81 3.71 -1.01
C PHE A 300 8.24 3.35 -1.38
N LYS A 301 8.66 3.72 -2.60
CA LYS A 301 10.05 3.56 -3.03
C LYS A 301 11.02 4.41 -2.21
N SER A 302 10.65 5.66 -1.89
CA SER A 302 11.47 6.55 -1.06
C SER A 302 11.62 6.02 0.36
N LEU A 303 10.55 5.45 0.93
CA LEU A 303 10.59 4.77 2.23
C LEU A 303 11.61 3.63 2.22
N HIS A 304 11.52 2.73 1.24
CA HIS A 304 12.46 1.64 1.09
C HIS A 304 13.91 2.14 0.91
N ASP A 305 14.16 2.97 -0.11
CA ASP A 305 15.52 3.45 -0.43
C ASP A 305 16.13 4.24 0.73
N GLY A 306 15.31 5.05 1.42
CA GLY A 306 15.75 5.86 2.55
C GLY A 306 16.15 5.02 3.76
N LEU A 307 15.34 4.01 4.11
CA LEU A 307 15.68 3.06 5.18
C LEU A 307 16.91 2.23 4.82
N ALA A 308 17.00 1.73 3.58
CA ALA A 308 18.15 0.96 3.10
C ALA A 308 19.45 1.77 3.21
N TYR A 309 19.45 3.02 2.75
CA TYR A 309 20.61 3.90 2.88
C TYR A 309 20.97 4.14 4.35
N GLU A 310 19.98 4.43 5.20
CA GLU A 310 20.24 4.74 6.60
C GLU A 310 20.79 3.55 7.37
N ILE A 311 20.31 2.33 7.08
CA ILE A 311 20.87 1.08 7.61
C ILE A 311 22.34 0.95 7.21
N CYS A 312 22.65 1.03 5.92
CA CYS A 312 24.03 0.88 5.47
C CYS A 312 24.96 1.97 6.04
N ARG A 313 24.47 3.21 6.18
CA ARG A 313 25.19 4.31 6.80
C ARG A 313 25.46 4.07 8.29
N GLN A 314 24.44 3.63 9.04
CA GLN A 314 24.64 3.34 10.46
C GLN A 314 25.66 2.21 10.66
N ALA A 315 25.59 1.17 9.83
CA ALA A 315 26.53 0.05 9.90
C ALA A 315 27.97 0.51 9.62
N GLU A 316 28.19 1.32 8.57
CA GLU A 316 29.50 1.88 8.24
C GLU A 316 30.08 2.69 9.42
N VAL A 317 29.29 3.60 10.00
CA VAL A 317 29.73 4.40 11.16
C VAL A 317 30.08 3.52 12.37
N LEU A 318 29.27 2.51 12.67
CA LEU A 318 29.49 1.61 13.81
C LEU A 318 30.69 0.68 13.59
N GLU A 319 30.91 0.20 12.36
CA GLU A 319 32.05 -0.64 11.99
C GLU A 319 33.39 0.13 12.03
N GLU A 320 33.37 1.42 11.73
CA GLU A 320 34.53 2.32 11.87
C GLU A 320 34.79 2.75 13.34
N GLY A 321 33.98 2.28 14.29
CA GLY A 321 34.09 2.64 15.72
C GLY A 321 33.52 4.02 16.05
N GLY A 322 32.72 4.59 15.15
CA GLY A 322 31.98 5.83 15.36
C GLY A 322 30.74 5.67 16.24
N ILE A 323 30.01 6.77 16.42
CA ILE A 323 28.83 6.84 17.29
C ILE A 323 27.64 7.35 16.48
N ILE A 324 26.49 6.68 16.62
CA ILE A 324 25.22 7.17 16.11
C ILE A 324 24.60 8.12 17.13
N TYR A 325 24.28 9.33 16.69
CA TYR A 325 23.53 10.31 17.47
C TYR A 325 22.03 10.16 17.23
N GLN A 326 21.21 10.54 18.21
CA GLN A 326 19.78 10.61 18.00
C GLN A 326 19.45 11.88 17.18
N GLU A 327 19.08 11.67 15.93
CA GLU A 327 18.92 12.74 14.96
C GLU A 327 17.68 12.54 14.08
N THR A 328 17.08 13.65 13.69
CA THR A 328 16.08 13.66 12.62
C THR A 328 16.83 13.89 11.31
N ARG A 329 16.70 12.94 10.39
CA ARG A 329 17.33 12.95 9.07
C ARG A 329 16.29 13.12 7.99
N HIS A 330 16.70 13.63 6.85
CA HIS A 330 15.85 13.91 5.71
C HIS A 330 16.34 13.11 4.50
N TRP A 331 15.42 12.44 3.81
CA TRP A 331 15.74 11.75 2.56
C TRP A 331 15.84 12.74 1.39
N GLU A 332 16.93 12.69 0.62
CA GLU A 332 17.12 13.45 -0.62
C GLU A 332 17.05 12.50 -1.84
N PRO A 333 15.87 12.34 -2.49
CA PRO A 333 15.72 11.39 -3.60
C PRO A 333 16.70 11.62 -4.76
N SER A 334 16.98 12.90 -5.09
CA SER A 334 17.88 13.28 -6.19
C SER A 334 19.33 12.86 -5.96
N ARG A 335 19.76 12.84 -4.69
CA ARG A 335 21.13 12.49 -4.29
C ARG A 335 21.23 11.09 -3.68
N LYS A 336 20.10 10.40 -3.53
CA LYS A 336 19.96 9.05 -2.95
C LYS A 336 20.70 8.90 -1.62
N ARG A 337 20.48 9.84 -0.70
CA ARG A 337 21.14 9.87 0.60
C ARG A 337 20.27 10.52 1.67
N THR A 338 20.59 10.24 2.93
CA THR A 338 20.02 10.95 4.08
C THR A 338 20.94 12.08 4.51
N VAL A 339 20.35 13.23 4.87
CA VAL A 339 21.06 14.39 5.43
C VAL A 339 20.53 14.72 6.82
N VAL A 340 21.41 15.17 7.71
CA VAL A 340 21.00 15.59 9.06
C VAL A 340 20.19 16.87 8.96
N MET A 341 18.99 16.88 9.53
CA MET A 341 18.19 18.10 9.68
C MET A 341 18.45 18.74 11.03
N ARG A 342 18.35 17.94 12.10
CA ARG A 342 18.58 18.37 13.49
C ARG A 342 19.08 17.20 14.32
N VAL A 343 19.96 17.51 15.28
CA VAL A 343 20.35 16.58 16.34
C VAL A 343 19.46 16.86 17.54
N LYS A 344 18.85 15.82 18.12
CA LYS A 344 17.99 15.99 19.31
C LYS A 344 18.89 16.12 20.53
N GLU A 345 19.03 17.33 21.07
CA GLU A 345 19.84 17.60 22.27
C GLU A 345 19.08 17.25 23.57
N THR A 346 17.75 17.39 23.57
CA THR A 346 16.84 17.00 24.66
C THR A 346 15.56 16.38 24.09
N ALA A 347 14.82 15.61 24.89
CA ALA A 347 13.45 15.23 24.52
C ALA A 347 12.56 16.49 24.51
N ASP A 348 11.74 16.66 23.46
CA ASP A 348 10.80 17.78 23.38
C ASP A 348 9.76 17.65 24.50
N ASP A 349 9.73 18.60 25.43
CA ASP A 349 8.66 18.72 26.43
C ASP A 349 7.44 19.40 25.79
N TYR A 350 6.60 18.59 25.14
CA TYR A 350 5.34 19.05 24.55
C TYR A 350 4.29 19.46 25.59
N ARG A 351 4.57 19.35 26.91
CA ARG A 351 3.66 19.71 28.01
C ARG A 351 2.24 19.20 27.76
N LEU A 352 2.15 17.91 27.44
CA LEU A 352 0.89 17.24 27.14
C LEU A 352 -0.03 17.27 28.36
N PHE A 353 -1.27 17.72 28.18
CA PHE A 353 -2.32 17.63 29.19
C PHE A 353 -3.71 17.47 28.55
N PRO A 354 -4.71 16.90 29.26
CA PRO A 354 -6.06 16.71 28.73
C PRO A 354 -6.67 18.03 28.27
N ASP A 355 -7.31 18.04 27.09
CA ASP A 355 -7.94 19.25 26.58
C ASP A 355 -9.23 19.55 27.37
N PRO A 356 -9.29 20.63 28.17
CA PRO A 356 -10.45 20.92 29.01
C PRO A 356 -11.69 21.36 28.21
N ASP A 357 -11.50 21.74 26.94
CA ASP A 357 -12.61 22.15 26.07
C ASP A 357 -13.31 20.94 25.43
N LEU A 358 -12.74 19.74 25.56
CA LEU A 358 -13.26 18.49 25.00
C LEU A 358 -13.52 17.49 26.12
N ALA A 359 -14.78 17.09 26.26
CA ALA A 359 -15.15 16.03 27.20
C ALA A 359 -14.47 14.69 26.81
N PRO A 360 -14.16 13.83 27.80
CA PRO A 360 -13.80 12.45 27.51
C PRO A 360 -14.88 11.75 26.67
N PHE A 361 -14.44 10.85 25.82
CA PHE A 361 -15.28 10.04 24.95
C PHE A 361 -15.54 8.69 25.59
N ASP A 362 -16.82 8.34 25.68
CA ASP A 362 -17.30 7.01 26.03
C ASP A 362 -17.95 6.39 24.79
N LEU A 363 -17.23 5.47 24.14
CA LEU A 363 -17.74 4.68 23.00
C LEU A 363 -18.52 3.48 23.53
N ASP A 364 -19.82 3.44 23.26
CA ASP A 364 -20.68 2.31 23.59
C ASP A 364 -20.57 1.16 22.58
N ASP A 365 -21.07 -0.01 22.97
CA ASP A 365 -21.06 -1.20 22.11
C ASP A 365 -21.87 -1.00 20.83
N GLU A 366 -22.99 -0.28 20.91
CA GLU A 366 -23.84 -0.01 19.75
C GLU A 366 -23.08 0.78 18.67
N PHE A 367 -22.32 1.78 19.07
CA PHE A 367 -21.48 2.56 18.16
C PHE A 367 -20.39 1.70 17.52
N ILE A 368 -19.69 0.88 18.31
CA ILE A 368 -18.61 0.01 17.83
C ILE A 368 -19.16 -1.06 16.89
N ASP A 369 -20.27 -1.71 17.23
CA ASP A 369 -20.89 -2.76 16.44
C ASP A 369 -21.47 -2.22 15.13
N ARG A 370 -22.05 -1.02 15.16
CA ARG A 370 -22.45 -0.32 13.94
C ARG A 370 -21.25 -0.03 13.04
N CYS A 371 -20.16 0.52 13.59
CA CYS A 371 -18.93 0.74 12.81
C CYS A 371 -18.41 -0.57 12.22
N ARG A 372 -18.42 -1.68 12.97
CA ARG A 372 -18.03 -3.01 12.51
C ARG A 372 -18.91 -3.51 11.36
N GLY A 373 -20.23 -3.33 11.44
CA GLY A 373 -21.16 -3.72 10.39
C GLY A 373 -21.08 -2.89 9.10
N GLU A 374 -20.48 -1.70 9.18
CA GLU A 374 -20.23 -0.83 8.02
C GLU A 374 -18.86 -1.07 7.37
N ILE A 375 -18.01 -1.96 7.91
CA ILE A 375 -16.72 -2.31 7.29
C ILE A 375 -16.99 -3.23 6.09
N PRO A 376 -16.57 -2.85 4.87
CA PRO A 376 -16.67 -3.71 3.70
C PRO A 376 -15.71 -4.91 3.78
N GLU A 377 -15.88 -5.87 2.89
CA GLU A 377 -14.94 -6.98 2.74
C GLU A 377 -13.52 -6.45 2.46
N LEU A 378 -12.60 -6.72 3.39
CA LEU A 378 -11.22 -6.22 3.32
C LEU A 378 -10.40 -6.94 2.24
N PRO A 379 -9.30 -6.33 1.75
CA PRO A 379 -8.53 -6.84 0.61
C PRO A 379 -8.08 -8.31 0.72
N ASP A 380 -7.61 -8.76 1.89
CA ASP A 380 -7.15 -10.15 2.04
C ASP A 380 -8.30 -11.16 1.97
N ALA A 381 -9.43 -10.84 2.61
CA ALA A 381 -10.63 -11.67 2.57
C ALA A 381 -11.18 -11.73 1.14
N LYS A 382 -11.22 -10.57 0.46
CA LYS A 382 -11.65 -10.46 -0.93
C LYS A 382 -10.71 -11.22 -1.88
N ARG A 383 -9.39 -11.13 -1.70
CA ARG A 383 -8.39 -11.94 -2.43
C ARG A 383 -8.68 -13.43 -2.29
N ALA A 384 -8.84 -13.91 -1.04
CA ALA A 384 -9.11 -15.32 -0.78
C ALA A 384 -10.43 -15.79 -1.42
N ARG A 385 -11.47 -14.96 -1.37
CA ARG A 385 -12.74 -15.23 -2.05
C ARG A 385 -12.57 -15.26 -3.57
N PHE A 386 -11.82 -14.34 -4.15
CA PHE A 386 -11.58 -14.32 -5.60
C PHE A 386 -10.87 -15.59 -6.09
N GLU A 387 -9.89 -16.07 -5.33
CA GLU A 387 -9.23 -17.36 -5.61
C GLU A 387 -10.22 -18.53 -5.49
N ALA A 388 -11.03 -18.58 -4.42
CA ALA A 388 -11.94 -19.68 -4.17
C ALA A 388 -13.14 -19.75 -5.14
N ASP A 389 -13.79 -18.61 -5.37
CA ASP A 389 -15.06 -18.54 -6.11
C ASP A 389 -14.84 -18.46 -7.63
N PHE A 390 -13.81 -17.71 -8.07
CA PHE A 390 -13.54 -17.49 -9.49
C PHE A 390 -12.40 -18.36 -10.02
N GLY A 391 -11.54 -18.91 -9.16
CA GLY A 391 -10.40 -19.74 -9.56
C GLY A 391 -9.29 -18.95 -10.26
N ILE A 392 -9.12 -17.66 -9.91
CA ILE A 392 -8.06 -16.81 -10.46
C ILE A 392 -6.77 -16.92 -9.63
N LYS A 393 -5.62 -16.60 -10.24
CA LYS A 393 -4.31 -16.64 -9.57
C LYS A 393 -4.21 -15.60 -8.45
N THR A 394 -3.47 -15.94 -7.39
CA THR A 394 -3.22 -15.07 -6.23
C THR A 394 -2.69 -13.69 -6.59
N ALA A 395 -1.72 -13.60 -7.51
CA ALA A 395 -1.15 -12.29 -7.89
C ALA A 395 -2.19 -11.38 -8.53
N ASP A 396 -3.06 -11.92 -9.39
CA ASP A 396 -4.12 -11.17 -10.04
C ASP A 396 -5.23 -10.82 -9.05
N ALA A 397 -5.61 -11.77 -8.19
CA ALA A 397 -6.57 -11.56 -7.11
C ALA A 397 -6.13 -10.47 -6.14
N GLU A 398 -4.86 -10.47 -5.73
CA GLU A 398 -4.30 -9.46 -4.83
C GLU A 398 -4.32 -8.06 -5.44
N GLN A 399 -3.95 -7.96 -6.72
CA GLN A 399 -3.94 -6.67 -7.43
C GLN A 399 -5.35 -6.11 -7.59
N ILE A 400 -6.32 -6.96 -7.96
CA ILE A 400 -7.72 -6.54 -8.15
C ILE A 400 -8.38 -6.23 -6.80
N ALA A 401 -8.24 -7.10 -5.80
CA ALA A 401 -8.85 -6.89 -4.48
C ALA A 401 -8.25 -5.69 -3.71
N GLY A 402 -7.04 -5.26 -4.08
CA GLY A 402 -6.37 -4.11 -3.48
C GLY A 402 -6.92 -2.74 -3.89
N ASP A 403 -7.80 -2.69 -4.89
CA ASP A 403 -8.45 -1.46 -5.37
C ASP A 403 -9.97 -1.67 -5.43
N PRO A 404 -10.77 -0.94 -4.65
CA PRO A 404 -12.23 -1.12 -4.60
C PRO A 404 -12.92 -0.95 -5.95
N GLU A 405 -12.49 0.00 -6.78
CA GLU A 405 -13.11 0.24 -8.09
C GLU A 405 -12.83 -0.93 -9.04
N PHE A 406 -11.59 -1.43 -9.04
CA PHE A 406 -11.23 -2.61 -9.82
C PHE A 406 -11.91 -3.88 -9.31
N ALA A 407 -12.04 -4.04 -8.00
CA ALA A 407 -12.75 -5.15 -7.39
C ALA A 407 -14.21 -5.20 -7.83
N ASP A 408 -14.94 -4.08 -7.69
CA ASP A 408 -16.35 -4.00 -8.08
C ASP A 408 -16.52 -4.21 -9.59
N PHE A 409 -15.59 -3.67 -10.40
CA PHE A 409 -15.59 -3.88 -11.84
C PHE A 409 -15.36 -5.35 -12.20
N PHE A 410 -14.39 -6.01 -11.56
CA PHE A 410 -14.10 -7.43 -11.78
C PHE A 410 -15.30 -8.29 -11.43
N GLU A 411 -15.93 -8.08 -10.28
CA GLU A 411 -17.10 -8.85 -9.86
C GLU A 411 -18.27 -8.71 -10.85
N ALA A 412 -18.50 -7.49 -11.35
CA ALA A 412 -19.50 -7.24 -12.38
C ALA A 412 -19.15 -7.90 -13.73
N ALA A 413 -17.87 -7.86 -14.14
CA ALA A 413 -17.41 -8.40 -15.42
C ALA A 413 -17.34 -9.94 -15.42
N ALA A 414 -16.93 -10.54 -14.30
CA ALA A 414 -16.80 -11.98 -14.12
C ALA A 414 -18.07 -12.64 -13.59
N ALA A 415 -19.19 -11.90 -13.46
CA ALA A 415 -20.45 -12.43 -12.96
C ALA A 415 -20.89 -13.69 -13.74
N GLY A 416 -20.99 -14.82 -13.03
CA GLY A 416 -21.34 -16.12 -13.60
C GLY A 416 -20.22 -16.83 -14.37
N MET A 417 -18.98 -16.36 -14.28
CA MET A 417 -17.78 -16.97 -14.87
C MET A 417 -16.90 -17.62 -13.80
N ALA A 418 -16.15 -18.66 -14.19
CA ALA A 418 -15.13 -19.27 -13.33
C ALA A 418 -13.99 -19.85 -14.17
N GLY A 419 -12.87 -20.16 -13.52
CA GLY A 419 -11.70 -20.79 -14.14
C GLY A 419 -11.14 -19.95 -15.28
N LYS A 420 -10.99 -20.54 -16.48
CA LYS A 420 -10.35 -19.88 -17.63
C LYS A 420 -11.03 -18.56 -18.00
N GLU A 421 -12.36 -18.47 -17.94
CA GLU A 421 -13.08 -17.25 -18.31
C GLU A 421 -12.82 -16.12 -17.32
N ALA A 422 -13.00 -16.38 -16.01
CA ALA A 422 -12.75 -15.38 -14.97
C ALA A 422 -11.26 -14.98 -14.91
N GLN A 423 -10.34 -15.93 -15.08
CA GLN A 423 -8.91 -15.64 -15.20
C GLN A 423 -8.60 -14.74 -16.40
N THR A 424 -9.34 -14.88 -17.50
CA THR A 424 -9.17 -14.03 -18.67
C THR A 424 -9.66 -12.60 -18.39
N VAL A 425 -10.78 -12.44 -17.67
CA VAL A 425 -11.23 -11.12 -17.18
C VAL A 425 -10.15 -10.51 -16.28
N ALA A 426 -9.63 -11.25 -15.31
CA ALA A 426 -8.59 -10.78 -14.41
C ALA A 426 -7.34 -10.30 -15.19
N ASN A 427 -6.87 -11.10 -16.15
CA ASN A 427 -5.74 -10.74 -17.02
C ASN A 427 -5.98 -9.44 -17.81
N LEU A 428 -7.19 -9.24 -18.34
CA LEU A 428 -7.54 -8.01 -19.07
C LEU A 428 -7.51 -6.79 -18.14
N LEU A 429 -7.95 -6.94 -16.89
CA LEU A 429 -7.91 -5.84 -15.92
C LEU A 429 -6.48 -5.51 -15.48
N VAL A 430 -5.69 -6.50 -15.09
CA VAL A 430 -4.35 -6.26 -14.52
C VAL A 430 -3.31 -5.86 -15.58
N ASN A 431 -3.56 -6.15 -16.86
CA ASN A 431 -2.64 -5.82 -17.95
C ASN A 431 -3.20 -4.72 -18.86
N GLU A 432 -4.27 -5.01 -19.61
CA GLU A 432 -4.76 -4.14 -20.69
C GLU A 432 -5.42 -2.87 -20.15
N MET A 433 -6.34 -3.02 -19.18
CA MET A 433 -7.04 -1.88 -18.57
C MET A 433 -6.04 -0.93 -17.92
N ILE A 434 -5.12 -1.44 -17.09
CA ILE A 434 -4.11 -0.58 -16.43
C ILE A 434 -3.21 0.13 -17.43
N ALA A 435 -2.77 -0.58 -18.49
CA ALA A 435 -1.97 0.04 -19.54
C ALA A 435 -2.73 1.15 -20.26
N TYR A 436 -4.02 0.94 -20.56
CA TYR A 436 -4.89 1.94 -21.17
C TYR A 436 -5.10 3.16 -20.26
N LEU A 437 -5.52 2.97 -19.00
CA LEU A 437 -5.75 4.06 -18.05
C LEU A 437 -4.51 4.93 -17.88
N LYS A 438 -3.33 4.30 -17.77
CA LYS A 438 -2.06 5.01 -17.68
C LYS A 438 -1.70 5.76 -18.96
N GLY A 439 -1.93 5.16 -20.13
CA GLY A 439 -1.65 5.77 -21.42
C GLY A 439 -2.56 6.96 -21.75
N ALA A 440 -3.84 6.85 -21.39
CA ALA A 440 -4.84 7.90 -21.56
C ALA A 440 -4.82 8.94 -20.44
N GLY A 441 -4.24 8.62 -19.27
CA GLY A 441 -4.21 9.50 -18.10
C GLY A 441 -5.59 9.70 -17.48
N VAL A 442 -6.45 8.67 -17.51
CA VAL A 442 -7.84 8.71 -17.01
C VAL A 442 -8.05 7.67 -15.91
N SER A 443 -9.00 7.92 -15.02
CA SER A 443 -9.47 6.94 -14.04
C SER A 443 -10.36 5.86 -14.66
N LEU A 444 -10.60 4.76 -13.93
CA LEU A 444 -11.50 3.69 -14.39
C LEU A 444 -12.91 4.25 -14.67
N ALA A 445 -13.41 5.12 -13.79
CA ALA A 445 -14.69 5.79 -13.96
C ALA A 445 -14.76 6.70 -15.20
N GLU A 446 -13.66 7.36 -15.55
CA GLU A 446 -13.57 8.26 -16.73
C GLU A 446 -13.32 7.51 -18.04
N SER A 447 -12.89 6.25 -17.97
CA SER A 447 -12.51 5.45 -19.15
C SER A 447 -13.67 5.19 -20.13
N GLY A 448 -14.92 5.22 -19.65
CA GLY A 448 -16.10 4.84 -20.42
C GLY A 448 -16.22 3.36 -20.76
N ILE A 449 -15.24 2.52 -20.37
CA ILE A 449 -15.28 1.07 -20.55
C ILE A 449 -16.21 0.47 -19.50
N VAL A 450 -17.14 -0.38 -19.91
CA VAL A 450 -18.11 -1.02 -18.99
C VAL A 450 -17.80 -2.51 -18.77
N PRO A 451 -18.16 -3.09 -17.61
CA PRO A 451 -17.88 -4.48 -17.28
C PRO A 451 -18.36 -5.49 -18.33
N ALA A 452 -19.52 -5.23 -18.96
CA ALA A 452 -20.10 -6.10 -19.98
C ALA A 452 -19.20 -6.23 -21.23
N GLN A 453 -18.48 -5.18 -21.61
CA GLN A 453 -17.59 -5.23 -22.78
C GLN A 453 -16.34 -6.07 -22.46
N VAL A 454 -15.75 -5.88 -21.27
CA VAL A 454 -14.60 -6.70 -20.82
C VAL A 454 -15.01 -8.18 -20.70
N ALA A 455 -16.20 -8.46 -20.18
CA ALA A 455 -16.77 -9.80 -20.11
C ALA A 455 -16.91 -10.44 -21.51
N ALA A 456 -17.42 -9.69 -22.49
CA ALA A 456 -17.59 -10.17 -23.86
C ALA A 456 -16.24 -10.42 -24.56
N LEU A 457 -15.26 -9.54 -24.37
CA LEU A 457 -13.90 -9.72 -24.88
C LEU A 457 -13.21 -10.92 -24.23
N ALA A 458 -13.37 -11.08 -22.92
CA ALA A 458 -12.83 -12.22 -22.18
C ALA A 458 -13.38 -13.55 -22.70
N LYS A 459 -14.68 -13.63 -23.03
CA LYS A 459 -15.28 -14.82 -23.64
C LYS A 459 -14.68 -15.13 -25.02
N LEU A 460 -14.46 -14.12 -25.86
CA LEU A 460 -13.82 -14.30 -27.17
C LEU A 460 -12.39 -14.85 -27.03
N LEU A 461 -11.63 -14.36 -26.06
CA LEU A 461 -10.29 -14.87 -25.75
C LEU A 461 -10.33 -16.28 -25.14
N ALA A 462 -11.22 -16.52 -24.18
CA ALA A 462 -11.31 -17.79 -23.47
C ALA A 462 -11.76 -18.95 -24.38
N THR A 463 -12.55 -18.65 -25.42
CA THR A 463 -12.96 -19.59 -26.47
C THR A 463 -11.96 -19.69 -27.63
N ASP A 464 -10.81 -19.01 -27.53
CA ASP A 464 -9.81 -18.93 -28.60
C ASP A 464 -10.43 -18.45 -29.94
N ALA A 465 -11.49 -17.63 -29.89
CA ALA A 465 -12.14 -17.03 -31.06
C ALA A 465 -11.34 -15.86 -31.64
N ILE A 466 -10.46 -15.28 -30.84
CA ILE A 466 -9.46 -14.28 -31.24
C ILE A 466 -8.13 -14.58 -30.53
N SER A 467 -7.02 -14.10 -31.11
CA SER A 467 -5.69 -14.15 -30.47
C SER A 467 -5.53 -13.03 -29.43
N SER A 468 -4.53 -13.18 -28.55
CA SER A 468 -4.14 -12.11 -27.60
C SER A 468 -3.78 -10.80 -28.30
N ASN A 469 -3.13 -10.86 -29.47
CA ASN A 469 -2.78 -9.65 -30.22
C ASN A 469 -4.04 -8.95 -30.75
N GLN A 470 -4.98 -9.72 -31.30
CA GLN A 470 -6.26 -9.18 -31.75
C GLN A 470 -7.07 -8.61 -30.58
N ALA A 471 -7.00 -9.22 -29.40
CA ALA A 471 -7.69 -8.69 -28.22
C ALA A 471 -7.18 -7.32 -27.80
N HIS A 472 -5.88 -7.04 -27.92
CA HIS A 472 -5.33 -5.70 -27.69
C HIS A 472 -5.92 -4.67 -28.66
N GLU A 473 -5.97 -4.99 -29.96
CA GLU A 473 -6.57 -4.12 -30.99
C GLU A 473 -8.07 -3.90 -30.77
N VAL A 474 -8.79 -4.93 -30.31
CA VAL A 474 -10.21 -4.84 -29.99
C VAL A 474 -10.42 -4.02 -28.72
N PHE A 475 -9.56 -4.17 -27.71
CA PHE A 475 -9.64 -3.42 -26.46
C PHE A 475 -9.44 -1.92 -26.72
N GLU A 476 -8.43 -1.55 -27.50
CA GLU A 476 -8.19 -0.16 -27.88
C GLU A 476 -9.37 0.44 -28.66
N ALA A 477 -9.91 -0.31 -29.62
CA ALA A 477 -11.07 0.12 -30.39
C ALA A 477 -12.32 0.29 -29.51
N MET A 478 -12.58 -0.66 -28.61
CA MET A 478 -13.65 -0.61 -27.61
C MET A 478 -13.54 0.64 -26.73
N ALA A 479 -12.33 0.95 -26.27
CA ALA A 479 -12.08 2.11 -25.43
C ALA A 479 -12.28 3.45 -26.16
N GLN A 480 -12.06 3.49 -27.48
CA GLN A 480 -12.24 4.69 -28.29
C GLN A 480 -13.69 4.90 -28.74
N THR A 481 -14.41 3.83 -29.12
CA THR A 481 -15.73 3.96 -29.73
C THR A 481 -16.88 3.64 -28.77
N GLY A 482 -16.62 2.90 -27.70
CA GLY A 482 -17.66 2.36 -26.81
C GLY A 482 -18.46 1.21 -27.43
N ASP A 483 -18.03 0.66 -28.58
CA ASP A 483 -18.73 -0.45 -29.23
C ASP A 483 -18.55 -1.79 -28.50
N ASP A 484 -19.44 -2.74 -28.81
CA ASP A 484 -19.33 -4.12 -28.35
C ASP A 484 -18.14 -4.83 -29.04
N PRO A 485 -17.31 -5.60 -28.31
CA PRO A 485 -16.16 -6.28 -28.90
C PRO A 485 -16.52 -7.32 -29.96
N ASN A 486 -17.70 -7.97 -29.90
CA ASN A 486 -18.12 -8.88 -30.97
C ASN A 486 -18.36 -8.11 -32.27
N LYS A 487 -19.01 -6.95 -32.18
CA LYS A 487 -19.24 -6.08 -33.35
C LYS A 487 -17.91 -5.67 -33.98
N ILE A 488 -16.95 -5.22 -33.17
CA ILE A 488 -15.61 -4.83 -33.64
C ILE A 488 -14.91 -6.01 -34.33
N VAL A 489 -14.94 -7.19 -33.70
CA VAL A 489 -14.32 -8.41 -34.25
C VAL A 489 -14.96 -8.82 -35.58
N ASP A 490 -16.29 -8.72 -35.68
CA ASP A 490 -17.04 -9.09 -36.89
C ASP A 490 -16.79 -8.10 -38.03
N GLU A 491 -16.85 -6.79 -37.76
CA GLU A 491 -16.60 -5.74 -38.76
C GLU A 491 -15.16 -5.77 -39.29
N ARG A 492 -14.19 -6.12 -38.43
CA ARG A 492 -12.78 -6.26 -38.81
C ARG A 492 -12.40 -7.65 -39.32
N GLY A 493 -13.35 -8.60 -39.35
CA GLY A 493 -13.11 -9.97 -39.85
C GLY A 493 -12.05 -10.73 -39.06
N MET A 494 -11.97 -10.48 -37.76
CA MET A 494 -10.91 -10.98 -36.86
C MET A 494 -11.16 -12.38 -36.29
N ARG A 495 -12.38 -12.95 -36.45
CA ARG A 495 -12.70 -14.28 -35.88
C ARG A 495 -11.77 -15.36 -36.43
N GLN A 496 -11.21 -16.15 -35.51
CA GLN A 496 -10.41 -17.31 -35.85
C GLN A 496 -11.28 -18.49 -36.26
N VAL A 497 -10.81 -19.21 -37.28
CA VAL A 497 -11.37 -20.47 -37.73
C VAL A 497 -10.78 -21.58 -36.84
N SER A 498 -11.63 -22.16 -36.01
CA SER A 498 -11.30 -23.24 -35.06
C SER A 498 -11.99 -24.57 -35.40
N ASP A 499 -12.37 -24.77 -36.67
CA ASP A 499 -12.91 -26.03 -37.17
C ASP A 499 -11.82 -26.88 -37.85
N ALA A 500 -11.60 -28.10 -37.34
CA ALA A 500 -10.59 -29.01 -37.88
C ALA A 500 -10.88 -29.37 -39.35
N GLY A 501 -12.14 -29.50 -39.75
CA GLY A 501 -12.53 -29.80 -41.13
C GLY A 501 -12.13 -28.69 -42.11
N ALA A 502 -12.28 -27.43 -41.70
CA ALA A 502 -11.85 -26.27 -42.48
C ALA A 502 -10.33 -26.05 -42.49
N LEU A 503 -9.62 -26.43 -41.42
CA LEU A 503 -8.16 -26.22 -41.32
C LEU A 503 -7.33 -27.36 -41.91
N GLN A 504 -7.81 -28.61 -41.92
CA GLN A 504 -7.06 -29.76 -42.43
C GLN A 504 -6.59 -29.59 -43.89
N PRO A 505 -7.40 -29.08 -44.83
CA PRO A 505 -6.94 -28.87 -46.20
C PRO A 505 -5.74 -27.92 -46.32
N ILE A 506 -5.67 -26.91 -45.43
CA ILE A 506 -4.54 -25.96 -45.38
C ILE A 506 -3.29 -26.65 -44.83
N VAL A 507 -3.46 -27.53 -43.84
CA VAL A 507 -2.36 -28.35 -43.30
C VAL A 507 -1.80 -29.26 -44.39
N ASP A 508 -2.67 -29.95 -45.13
CA ASP A 508 -2.28 -30.86 -46.21
C ASP A 508 -1.53 -30.12 -47.34
N GLU A 509 -2.03 -28.94 -47.72
CA GLU A 509 -1.38 -28.07 -48.71
C GLU A 509 0.02 -27.63 -48.24
N VAL A 510 0.15 -27.18 -46.98
CA VAL A 510 1.44 -26.74 -46.43
C VAL A 510 2.42 -27.91 -46.33
N LEU A 511 1.98 -29.10 -45.91
CA LEU A 511 2.83 -30.28 -45.85
C LEU A 511 3.30 -30.73 -47.24
N ALA A 512 2.44 -30.60 -48.26
CA ALA A 512 2.84 -30.85 -49.65
C ALA A 512 3.86 -29.83 -50.17
N ASN A 513 3.67 -28.55 -49.85
CA ASN A 513 4.55 -27.46 -50.28
C ASN A 513 5.87 -27.38 -49.48
N CYS A 514 5.91 -27.94 -48.28
CA CYS A 514 7.07 -27.92 -47.36
C CYS A 514 7.54 -29.35 -47.04
N ALA A 515 7.68 -30.20 -48.06
CA ALA A 515 8.01 -31.62 -47.91
C ALA A 515 9.36 -31.85 -47.17
N ASP A 516 10.38 -31.02 -47.45
CA ASP A 516 11.70 -31.13 -46.80
C ASP A 516 11.59 -30.89 -45.29
N GLN A 517 10.80 -29.89 -44.88
CA GLN A 517 10.57 -29.56 -43.47
C GLN A 517 9.72 -30.64 -42.79
N ALA A 518 8.71 -31.18 -43.47
CA ALA A 518 7.94 -32.32 -42.96
C ALA A 518 8.85 -33.53 -42.71
N GLN A 519 9.80 -33.80 -43.60
CA GLN A 519 10.78 -34.87 -43.41
C GLN A 519 11.74 -34.58 -42.25
N GLN A 520 12.25 -33.36 -42.12
CA GLN A 520 13.09 -32.96 -40.98
C GLN A 520 12.39 -33.19 -39.63
N TYR A 521 11.08 -32.95 -39.54
CA TYR A 521 10.32 -33.24 -38.33
C TYR A 521 10.27 -34.75 -38.03
N ARG A 522 10.01 -35.58 -39.04
CA ARG A 522 10.00 -37.06 -38.90
C ARG A 522 11.39 -37.62 -38.55
N ASP A 523 12.45 -37.00 -39.04
CA ASP A 523 13.84 -37.35 -38.74
C ASP A 523 14.29 -36.90 -37.33
N GLY A 524 13.38 -36.28 -36.55
CA GLY A 524 13.58 -35.94 -35.13
C GLY A 524 13.81 -34.45 -34.84
N ASN A 525 13.84 -33.57 -35.85
CA ASN A 525 13.97 -32.13 -35.61
C ASN A 525 12.61 -31.47 -35.29
N GLN A 526 12.17 -31.62 -34.04
CA GLN A 526 10.87 -31.11 -33.59
C GLN A 526 10.72 -29.58 -33.67
N LYS A 527 11.82 -28.81 -33.78
CA LYS A 527 11.77 -27.33 -33.84
C LYS A 527 11.14 -26.80 -35.13
N VAL A 528 11.14 -27.61 -36.20
CA VAL A 528 10.55 -27.24 -37.51
C VAL A 528 9.03 -27.04 -37.45
N ILE A 529 8.34 -27.60 -36.44
CA ILE A 529 6.90 -27.45 -36.33
C ILE A 529 6.45 -25.98 -36.22
N GLY A 530 7.26 -25.13 -35.57
CA GLY A 530 6.96 -23.70 -35.47
C GLY A 530 6.98 -22.99 -36.84
N PHE A 531 7.88 -23.40 -37.73
CA PHE A 531 7.91 -22.91 -39.11
C PHE A 531 6.68 -23.35 -39.90
N LEU A 532 6.28 -24.62 -39.78
CA LEU A 532 5.10 -25.16 -40.46
C LEU A 532 3.80 -24.48 -39.98
N VAL A 533 3.65 -24.25 -38.67
CA VAL A 533 2.54 -23.45 -38.12
C VAL A 533 2.55 -22.04 -38.73
N GLY A 534 3.73 -21.42 -38.88
CA GLY A 534 3.87 -20.12 -39.55
C GLY A 534 3.40 -20.13 -41.01
N GLN A 535 3.66 -21.20 -41.76
CA GLN A 535 3.17 -21.35 -43.14
C GLN A 535 1.65 -21.56 -43.19
N CYS A 536 1.07 -22.37 -42.28
CA CYS A 536 -0.38 -22.53 -42.16
C CYS A 536 -1.08 -21.21 -41.80
N MET A 537 -0.48 -20.41 -40.91
CA MET A 537 -0.98 -19.07 -40.59
C MET A 537 -0.93 -18.14 -41.81
N LYS A 538 0.13 -18.21 -42.61
CA LYS A 538 0.25 -17.42 -43.84
C LYS A 538 -0.79 -17.83 -44.90
N ALA A 539 -0.98 -19.13 -45.10
CA ALA A 539 -1.93 -19.69 -46.06
C ALA A 539 -3.41 -19.41 -45.66
N SER A 540 -3.70 -19.37 -44.36
CA SER A 540 -5.02 -18.98 -43.84
C SER A 540 -5.24 -17.47 -43.73
N HIS A 541 -4.33 -16.64 -44.26
CA HIS A 541 -4.36 -15.18 -44.12
C HIS A 541 -4.49 -14.70 -42.66
N GLY A 542 -3.86 -15.43 -41.73
CA GLY A 542 -3.89 -15.13 -40.30
C GLY A 542 -5.17 -15.53 -39.57
N LYS A 543 -6.11 -16.21 -40.24
CA LYS A 543 -7.43 -16.55 -39.67
C LYS A 543 -7.48 -17.91 -38.99
N GLY A 544 -6.57 -18.84 -39.26
CA GLY A 544 -6.63 -20.15 -38.60
C GLY A 544 -6.15 -20.09 -37.15
N ASN A 545 -6.67 -20.97 -36.30
CA ASN A 545 -6.22 -21.08 -34.90
C ASN A 545 -4.81 -21.73 -34.84
N PRO A 546 -3.77 -21.03 -34.32
CA PRO A 546 -2.41 -21.56 -34.27
C PRO A 546 -2.25 -22.84 -33.45
N LYS A 547 -3.01 -22.98 -32.35
CA LYS A 547 -2.94 -24.18 -31.49
C LYS A 547 -3.49 -25.39 -32.23
N LEU A 548 -4.64 -25.22 -32.88
CA LEU A 548 -5.25 -26.29 -33.67
C LEU A 548 -4.38 -26.67 -34.87
N PHE A 549 -3.74 -25.70 -35.56
CA PHE A 549 -2.74 -26.03 -36.58
C PHE A 549 -1.59 -26.86 -36.03
N ASN A 550 -1.08 -26.54 -34.84
CA ASN A 550 -0.01 -27.31 -34.22
C ASN A 550 -0.45 -28.77 -33.95
N GLU A 551 -1.65 -28.96 -33.41
CA GLU A 551 -2.22 -30.29 -33.14
C GLU A 551 -2.45 -31.09 -34.43
N LEU A 552 -3.05 -30.48 -35.46
CA LEU A 552 -3.28 -31.14 -36.76
C LEU A 552 -1.95 -31.49 -37.43
N LEU A 553 -0.97 -30.57 -37.44
CA LEU A 553 0.36 -30.85 -37.97
C LEU A 553 1.04 -32.01 -37.24
N ARG A 554 0.99 -32.06 -35.91
CA ARG A 554 1.56 -33.16 -35.13
C ARG A 554 0.88 -34.49 -35.48
N THR A 555 -0.43 -34.48 -35.64
CA THR A 555 -1.23 -35.68 -35.98
C THR A 555 -0.96 -36.16 -37.41
N SER A 556 -0.77 -35.24 -38.37
CA SER A 556 -0.45 -35.58 -39.76
C SER A 556 1.03 -35.98 -39.97
N LEU A 557 1.91 -35.65 -39.02
CA LEU A 557 3.35 -35.93 -39.09
C LEU A 557 3.81 -37.10 -38.21
N SER A 558 2.99 -37.53 -37.24
CA SER A 558 3.14 -38.80 -36.52
C SER A 558 2.82 -39.97 -37.42
#